data_AF-A0A7Y5UJU9-F1
#
_entry.id   AF-A0A7Y5UJU9-F1
#
_cell.length_a   1.000
_cell.length_b   1.000
_cell.length_c   1.000
_cell.angle_alpha   90.00
_cell.angle_beta   90.00
_cell.angle_gamma   90.00
#
_symmetry.space_group_name_H-M   'P 1'
#
loop_
_entity.id
_entity.type
_entity.pdbx_description
1 polymer ?
#
loop_
_entity_poly.entity_id
_entity_poly.type
_entity_poly.pdbx_seq_one_letter_code
_entity_poly.pdbx_strand_id
1 'polypeptide(L)'
;MTQSPSPLQIATKIHFFLLRELGQGIDVERMLTHRRYERDVLLVCDACKGTELATLARQYRDVRALYRRLEHREAALAAVGGPPTEWPRESTGFGASRPLESASLDSRPLDIAATESRPMLPTDMPPPVDGTGRRGWLQRWLQR
;
A
#
# COMPACT_ATOMS: atom_id res chain seq x y z
N MET A 1 -19.91 -3.44 31.13
CA MET A 1 -19.89 -3.46 29.65
C MET A 1 -18.45 -3.29 29.20
N THR A 2 -17.75 -4.36 28.81
CA THR A 2 -16.38 -4.25 28.31
C THR A 2 -16.42 -3.91 26.83
N GLN A 3 -16.25 -2.63 26.49
CA GLN A 3 -16.14 -2.18 25.11
C GLN A 3 -14.94 -2.88 24.45
N SER A 4 -15.15 -3.56 23.32
CA SER A 4 -14.06 -4.18 22.58
C SER A 4 -13.05 -3.08 22.19
N PRO A 5 -11.75 -3.26 22.48
CA PRO A 5 -10.79 -2.19 22.30
C PRO A 5 -10.65 -1.84 20.82
N SER A 6 -10.66 -0.55 20.50
CA SER A 6 -10.47 -0.07 19.14
C SER A 6 -9.03 -0.28 18.67
N PRO A 7 -8.75 -0.38 17.34
CA PRO A 7 -7.39 -0.50 16.83
C PRO A 7 -6.47 0.62 17.34
N LEU A 8 -7.00 1.84 17.45
CA LEU A 8 -6.30 3.00 17.97
C LEU A 8 -5.89 2.80 19.43
N GLN A 9 -6.79 2.32 20.28
CA GLN A 9 -6.48 2.07 21.69
C GLN A 9 -5.36 1.04 21.84
N ILE A 10 -5.38 -0.04 21.06
CA ILE A 10 -4.32 -1.06 21.11
C ILE A 10 -2.99 -0.49 20.60
N ALA A 11 -2.99 0.26 19.50
CA ALA A 11 -1.78 0.89 18.97
C ALA A 11 -1.16 1.88 19.96
N THR A 12 -1.99 2.68 20.64
CA THR A 12 -1.52 3.59 21.70
C THR A 12 -0.93 2.83 22.88
N LYS A 13 -1.52 1.69 23.29
CA LYS A 13 -0.94 0.83 24.34
C LYS A 13 0.42 0.27 23.92
N ILE A 14 0.55 -0.19 22.67
CA ILE A 14 1.82 -0.67 22.11
C ILE A 14 2.87 0.45 22.15
N HIS A 15 2.51 1.68 21.77
CA HIS A 15 3.40 2.84 21.82
C HIS A 15 3.97 3.08 23.22
N PHE A 16 3.12 3.13 24.25
CA PHE A 16 3.56 3.35 25.63
C PHE A 16 4.41 2.19 26.17
N PHE A 17 4.09 0.95 25.81
CA PHE A 17 4.92 -0.19 26.18
C PHE A 17 6.31 -0.11 25.54
N LEU A 18 6.40 0.23 24.24
CA LEU A 18 7.69 0.37 23.56
C LEU A 18 8.51 1.54 24.13
N LEU A 19 7.85 2.65 24.48
CA LEU A 19 8.51 3.75 25.21
C LEU A 19 9.08 3.29 26.55
N ARG A 20 8.34 2.48 27.31
CA ARG A 20 8.77 2.02 28.63
C ARG A 20 9.90 1.00 28.57
N GLU A 21 9.78 0.01 27.69
CA GLU A 21 10.71 -1.13 27.63
C GLU A 21 11.98 -0.81 26.81
N LEU A 22 11.86 -0.01 25.75
CA LEU A 22 12.94 0.25 24.80
C LEU A 22 13.37 1.73 24.75
N GLY A 23 12.68 2.61 25.48
CA GLY A 23 12.93 4.06 25.45
C GLY A 23 12.46 4.75 24.16
N GLN A 24 11.84 4.03 23.23
CA GLN A 24 11.50 4.53 21.90
C GLN A 24 10.07 4.17 21.53
N GLY A 25 9.28 5.18 21.19
CA GLY A 25 7.89 5.02 20.74
C GLY A 25 7.76 4.79 19.25
N ILE A 26 6.54 4.47 18.83
CA ILE A 26 6.13 4.37 17.43
C ILE A 26 5.18 5.50 17.04
N ASP A 27 5.13 5.84 15.76
CA ASP A 27 4.06 6.66 15.21
C ASP A 27 2.75 5.86 15.09
N VAL A 28 1.75 6.22 15.90
CA VAL A 28 0.44 5.52 15.97
C VAL A 28 -0.39 5.74 14.72
N GLU A 29 -0.41 6.97 14.19
CA GLU A 29 -1.16 7.31 12.98
C GLU A 29 -0.61 6.53 11.79
N ARG A 30 0.72 6.50 11.68
CA ARG A 30 1.40 5.74 10.64
C ARG A 30 1.20 4.24 10.77
N MET A 31 1.11 3.71 11.99
CA MET A 31 0.77 2.29 12.23
C MET A 31 -0.62 1.94 11.71
N LEU A 32 -1.59 2.84 11.83
CA LEU A 32 -2.98 2.59 11.40
C LEU A 32 -3.17 2.75 9.89
N THR A 33 -2.39 3.63 9.25
CA THR A 33 -2.54 3.99 7.83
C THR A 33 -1.63 3.18 6.91
N HIS A 34 -0.42 2.84 7.35
CA HIS A 34 0.59 2.21 6.49
C HIS A 34 0.83 0.74 6.86
N ARG A 35 0.27 -0.18 6.07
CA ARG A 35 0.39 -1.64 6.27
C ARG A 35 1.81 -2.16 6.41
N ARG A 36 2.78 -1.57 5.70
CA ARG A 36 4.20 -1.96 5.81
C ARG A 36 4.76 -1.61 7.18
N TYR A 37 4.49 -0.40 7.65
CA TYR A 37 4.95 0.06 8.95
C TYR A 37 4.24 -0.68 10.09
N GLU A 38 2.94 -0.97 9.95
CA GLU A 38 2.19 -1.88 10.82
C GLU A 38 2.91 -3.23 11.00
N ARG A 39 3.27 -3.89 9.89
CA ARG A 39 3.98 -5.18 9.93
C ARG A 39 5.32 -5.09 10.64
N ASP A 40 6.12 -4.06 10.34
CA ASP A 40 7.45 -3.89 10.92
C ASP A 40 7.36 -3.71 12.45
N VAL A 41 6.40 -2.91 12.93
CA VAL A 41 6.15 -2.73 14.37
C VAL A 41 5.72 -4.05 15.02
N LEU A 42 4.75 -4.76 14.44
CA LEU A 42 4.25 -6.01 15.00
C LEU A 42 5.33 -7.10 15.02
N LEU A 43 6.25 -7.11 14.05
CA LEU A 43 7.40 -8.03 14.05
C LEU A 43 8.34 -7.75 15.21
N VAL A 44 8.58 -6.48 15.56
CA VAL A 44 9.38 -6.15 16.75
C VAL A 44 8.66 -6.55 18.03
N CYS A 45 7.36 -6.30 18.12
CA CYS A 45 6.58 -6.77 19.27
C CYS A 45 6.65 -8.29 19.45
N ASP A 46 6.65 -9.06 18.35
CA ASP A 46 6.83 -10.52 18.38
C ASP A 46 8.27 -10.93 18.75
N ALA A 47 9.28 -10.12 18.42
CA ALA A 47 10.68 -10.37 18.79
C ALA A 47 10.96 -10.12 20.28
N CYS A 48 10.20 -9.21 20.92
CA CYS A 48 10.27 -8.93 22.36
C CYS A 48 9.64 -10.05 23.22
N LYS A 49 10.29 -11.22 23.26
CA LYS A 49 9.84 -12.38 24.05
C LYS A 49 9.80 -12.04 25.55
N GLY A 50 8.81 -12.58 26.26
CA GLY A 50 8.65 -12.39 27.70
C GLY A 50 7.96 -11.08 28.11
N THR A 51 7.53 -10.27 27.14
CA THR A 51 6.80 -9.02 27.40
C THR A 51 5.34 -9.13 26.97
N GLU A 52 4.48 -8.24 27.47
CA GLU A 52 3.06 -8.15 27.05
C GLU A 52 2.89 -7.67 25.60
N LEU A 53 3.97 -7.21 24.94
CA LEU A 53 3.93 -6.73 23.55
C LEU A 53 3.49 -7.81 22.58
N ALA A 54 3.90 -9.06 22.77
CA ALA A 54 3.48 -10.17 21.91
C ALA A 54 1.96 -10.41 21.99
N THR A 55 1.39 -10.27 23.18
CA THR A 55 -0.07 -10.39 23.39
C THR A 55 -0.81 -9.22 22.77
N LEU A 56 -0.33 -7.98 22.96
CA LEU A 56 -0.92 -6.79 22.35
C LEU A 56 -0.84 -6.82 20.82
N ALA A 57 0.25 -7.33 20.24
CA ALA A 57 0.40 -7.49 18.80
C ALA A 57 -0.62 -8.47 18.22
N ARG A 58 -0.89 -9.58 18.92
CA ARG A 58 -1.95 -10.54 18.53
C ARG A 58 -3.33 -9.89 18.59
N GLN A 59 -3.66 -9.23 19.71
CA GLN A 59 -4.93 -8.52 19.85
C GLN A 59 -5.12 -7.47 18.75
N TYR A 60 -4.07 -6.72 18.42
CA TYR A 60 -4.11 -5.74 17.34
C TYR A 60 -4.43 -6.40 15.99
N ARG A 61 -3.77 -7.53 15.66
CA ARG A 61 -4.02 -8.28 14.42
C ARG A 61 -5.46 -8.76 14.33
N ASP A 62 -6.01 -9.27 15.41
CA ASP A 62 -7.39 -9.78 15.47
C ASP A 62 -8.40 -8.66 15.23
N VAL A 63 -8.24 -7.55 15.95
CA VAL A 63 -9.12 -6.37 15.77
C VAL A 63 -8.97 -5.81 14.35
N ARG A 64 -7.75 -5.66 13.82
CA ARG A 64 -7.54 -5.14 12.47
C ARG A 64 -8.09 -6.08 11.38
N ALA A 65 -8.05 -7.39 11.59
CA ALA A 65 -8.67 -8.37 10.71
C ALA A 65 -10.21 -8.31 10.74
N LEU A 66 -10.81 -7.99 11.89
CA LEU A 66 -12.24 -7.74 11.99
C LEU A 66 -12.64 -6.46 11.24
N TYR A 67 -11.91 -5.36 11.46
CA TYR A 67 -12.17 -4.09 10.77
C TYR A 67 -12.03 -4.21 9.25
N ARG A 68 -10.99 -4.89 8.74
CA ARG A 68 -10.85 -5.13 7.29
C ARG A 68 -12.04 -5.91 6.71
N ARG A 69 -12.58 -6.90 7.45
CA ARG A 69 -13.76 -7.65 6.99
C ARG A 69 -15.00 -6.76 6.90
N LEU A 70 -15.16 -5.83 7.84
CA LEU A 70 -16.24 -4.84 7.79
C LEU A 70 -16.07 -3.90 6.60
N GLU A 71 -14.87 -3.34 6.41
CA GLU A 71 -14.54 -2.47 5.26
C GLU A 71 -14.80 -3.18 3.91
N HIS A 72 -14.39 -4.45 3.79
CA HIS A 72 -14.67 -5.26 2.60
C HIS A 72 -16.16 -5.51 2.39
N ARG A 73 -16.92 -5.75 3.46
CA ARG A 73 -18.38 -5.94 3.40
C ARG A 73 -19.08 -4.66 2.94
N GLU A 74 -18.69 -3.52 3.49
CA GLU A 74 -19.23 -2.21 3.10
C GLU A 74 -18.90 -1.90 1.63
N ALA A 75 -17.66 -2.15 1.20
CA ALA A 75 -17.27 -1.99 -0.20
C ALA A 75 -18.05 -2.93 -1.14
N ALA A 76 -18.31 -4.17 -0.73
CA ALA A 76 -19.13 -5.11 -1.50
C ALA A 76 -20.59 -4.64 -1.62
N LEU A 77 -21.18 -4.13 -0.53
CA LEU A 77 -22.52 -3.55 -0.56
C LEU A 77 -22.60 -2.29 -1.44
N ALA A 78 -21.58 -1.44 -1.41
CA ALA A 78 -21.48 -0.28 -2.29
C ALA A 78 -21.33 -0.68 -3.76
N ALA A 79 -20.59 -1.76 -4.06
CA ALA A 79 -20.41 -2.28 -5.40
C ALA A 79 -21.71 -2.87 -6.00
N VAL A 80 -22.57 -3.47 -5.17
CA VAL A 80 -23.90 -3.97 -5.60
C VAL A 80 -24.83 -2.81 -5.99
N GLY A 81 -24.61 -1.60 -5.48
CA GLY A 81 -25.36 -0.38 -5.84
C GLY A 81 -24.79 0.42 -7.03
N GLY A 82 -23.68 -0.03 -7.64
CA GLY A 82 -23.12 0.61 -8.84
C GLY A 82 -23.87 0.22 -10.12
N PRO A 83 -23.83 1.03 -11.19
CA PRO A 83 -24.44 0.64 -12.46
C PRO A 83 -23.83 -0.70 -12.92
N PRO A 84 -24.65 -1.61 -13.48
CA PRO A 84 -24.20 -2.94 -13.83
C PRO A 84 -23.08 -2.79 -14.85
N THR A 85 -21.85 -3.05 -14.43
CA THR A 85 -20.74 -3.18 -15.38
C THR A 85 -20.90 -4.56 -16.02
N GLU A 86 -21.72 -4.58 -17.07
CA GLU A 86 -21.86 -5.63 -18.06
C GLU A 86 -20.52 -5.80 -18.78
N TRP A 87 -19.59 -6.55 -18.18
CA TRP A 87 -18.61 -7.28 -18.97
C TRP A 87 -19.14 -8.71 -19.10
N PRO A 88 -19.72 -9.09 -20.25
CA PRO A 88 -20.13 -10.45 -20.46
C PRO A 88 -18.86 -11.31 -20.47
N ARG A 89 -18.80 -12.21 -19.49
CA ARG A 89 -17.76 -13.23 -19.32
C ARG A 89 -17.97 -14.35 -20.36
N GLU A 90 -18.01 -13.97 -21.63
CA GLU A 90 -18.02 -14.88 -22.78
C GLU A 90 -16.57 -15.25 -23.08
N SER A 91 -15.88 -15.83 -22.09
CA SER A 91 -14.59 -16.47 -22.32
C SER A 91 -14.83 -17.84 -22.95
N THR A 92 -15.33 -17.86 -24.18
CA THR A 92 -15.33 -19.03 -25.05
C THR A 92 -15.00 -18.56 -26.47
N GLY A 93 -13.71 -18.52 -26.78
CA GLY A 93 -13.23 -18.03 -28.06
C GLY A 93 -11.79 -18.46 -28.30
N PHE A 94 -11.61 -19.77 -28.49
CA PHE A 94 -10.42 -20.33 -29.12
C PHE A 94 -10.25 -19.69 -30.51
N GLY A 95 -9.08 -19.09 -30.77
CA GLY A 95 -8.56 -18.87 -32.12
C GLY A 95 -9.19 -17.75 -32.98
N ALA A 96 -8.92 -16.49 -32.67
CA ALA A 96 -9.00 -15.43 -33.69
C ALA A 96 -7.64 -15.29 -34.40
N SER A 97 -7.40 -16.14 -35.39
CA SER A 97 -6.37 -15.89 -36.40
C SER A 97 -6.77 -14.64 -37.19
N ARG A 98 -5.98 -13.56 -37.13
CA ARG A 98 -6.13 -12.44 -38.07
C ARG A 98 -5.67 -12.91 -39.45
N PRO A 99 -6.46 -12.76 -40.53
CA PRO A 99 -5.90 -12.87 -41.86
C PRO A 99 -5.00 -11.66 -42.13
N LEU A 100 -3.79 -11.96 -42.62
CA LEU A 100 -2.82 -10.99 -43.10
C LEU A 100 -3.33 -10.47 -44.45
N GLU A 101 -3.87 -9.25 -44.50
CA GLU A 101 -4.16 -8.61 -45.79
C GLU A 101 -2.94 -7.85 -46.30
N SER A 102 -2.51 -8.34 -47.45
CA SER A 102 -1.39 -7.98 -48.29
C SER A 102 -1.28 -6.49 -48.62
N ALA A 103 -0.03 -6.02 -48.55
CA ALA A 103 0.61 -5.09 -49.46
C ALA A 103 -0.29 -4.29 -50.42
N SER A 104 -0.29 -2.97 -50.23
CA SER A 104 -0.35 -2.03 -51.33
C SER A 104 0.70 -0.97 -51.06
N LEU A 105 1.88 -1.18 -51.67
CA LEU A 105 2.86 -0.15 -51.92
C LEU A 105 2.17 0.92 -52.76
N ASP A 106 2.03 2.13 -52.24
CA ASP A 106 2.20 3.28 -53.12
C ASP A 106 2.68 4.54 -52.39
N SER A 107 3.79 5.05 -52.90
CA SER A 107 4.16 6.46 -53.00
C SER A 107 4.37 7.31 -51.72
N ARG A 108 5.65 7.51 -51.39
CA ARG A 108 6.15 8.78 -50.80
C ARG A 108 6.23 9.83 -51.91
N PRO A 109 6.12 11.12 -51.58
CA PRO A 109 7.34 11.91 -51.65
C PRO A 109 7.61 12.74 -50.39
N LEU A 110 8.89 13.10 -50.27
CA LEU A 110 9.54 13.93 -49.26
C LEU A 110 8.85 15.29 -49.08
N ASP A 111 8.84 15.78 -47.84
CA ASP A 111 9.33 17.12 -47.53
C ASP A 111 10.00 17.11 -46.14
N ILE A 112 11.33 17.05 -46.16
CA ILE A 112 12.17 17.29 -45.00
C ILE A 112 12.40 18.80 -44.97
N ALA A 113 11.50 19.53 -44.33
CA ALA A 113 11.73 20.92 -43.95
C ALA A 113 12.19 20.96 -42.50
N ALA A 114 13.50 21.11 -42.34
CA ALA A 114 14.13 21.48 -41.09
C ALA A 114 13.59 22.84 -40.62
N THR A 115 13.19 22.92 -39.36
CA THR A 115 13.25 24.16 -38.58
C THR A 115 13.66 23.78 -37.16
N GLU A 116 14.95 24.01 -36.92
CA GLU A 116 15.54 24.13 -35.59
C GLU A 116 14.92 25.29 -34.80
N SER A 117 14.96 25.12 -33.47
CA SER A 117 14.96 26.14 -32.39
C SER A 117 13.77 25.93 -31.45
N ARG A 118 13.90 25.86 -30.12
CA ARG A 118 15.00 26.04 -29.16
C ARG A 118 14.48 25.51 -27.79
N PRO A 119 15.33 25.41 -26.75
CA PRO A 119 15.09 24.59 -25.56
C PRO A 119 14.21 25.29 -24.52
N MET A 120 13.50 24.51 -23.71
CA MET A 120 12.88 24.94 -22.46
C MET A 120 13.07 23.87 -21.39
N LEU A 121 13.34 24.36 -20.18
CA LEU A 121 13.92 23.72 -19.01
C LEU A 121 13.31 22.37 -18.57
N PRO A 122 14.07 21.57 -17.79
CA PRO A 122 13.48 20.48 -17.00
C PRO A 122 12.50 21.08 -16.00
N THR A 123 11.22 20.75 -16.14
CA THR A 123 10.23 20.95 -15.09
C THR A 123 10.72 20.23 -13.84
N ASP A 124 10.93 21.06 -12.83
CA ASP A 124 11.17 20.77 -11.43
C ASP A 124 10.33 19.56 -10.98
N MET A 125 10.95 18.38 -10.99
CA MET A 125 10.38 17.19 -10.36
C MET A 125 10.59 17.39 -8.86
N PRO A 126 9.54 17.50 -8.03
CA PRO A 126 9.73 17.61 -6.59
C PRO A 126 10.49 16.36 -6.10
N PRO A 127 11.47 16.51 -5.20
CA PRO A 127 12.21 15.36 -4.69
C PRO A 127 11.24 14.36 -4.07
N PRO A 128 11.48 13.04 -4.23
CA PRO A 128 10.70 12.06 -3.51
C PRO A 128 10.83 12.36 -2.02
N VAL A 129 9.70 12.68 -1.37
CA VAL A 129 9.60 12.84 0.09
C VAL A 129 10.38 11.71 0.75
N ASP A 130 11.49 12.12 1.37
CA ASP A 130 12.52 11.24 1.86
C ASP A 130 11.91 10.19 2.78
N GLY A 131 11.96 8.95 2.30
CA GLY A 131 11.67 7.77 3.08
C GLY A 131 12.76 7.43 4.11
N THR A 132 13.61 8.38 4.47
CA THR A 132 14.79 8.15 5.32
C THR A 132 14.43 7.90 6.78
N GLY A 133 13.22 8.27 7.23
CA GLY A 133 12.66 7.83 8.51
C GLY A 133 12.23 6.34 8.53
N ARG A 134 12.12 5.67 7.37
CA ARG A 134 11.49 4.35 7.27
C ARG A 134 12.35 3.19 7.78
N ARG A 135 13.66 3.39 8.00
CA ARG A 135 14.59 2.31 8.34
C ARG A 135 15.39 2.53 9.63
N GLY A 136 15.43 3.74 10.17
CA GLY A 136 16.37 4.11 11.24
C GLY A 136 16.13 3.41 12.58
N TRP A 137 14.87 3.16 12.97
CA TRP A 137 14.59 2.62 14.30
C TRP A 137 14.86 1.11 14.40
N LEU A 138 14.43 0.33 13.41
CA LEU A 138 14.64 -1.12 13.34
C LEU A 138 16.12 -1.46 13.17
N GLN A 139 16.85 -0.67 12.35
CA GLN A 139 18.30 -0.79 12.17
C GLN A 139 19.08 -0.47 13.44
N ARG A 140 18.69 0.56 14.20
CA ARG A 140 19.33 0.89 15.49
C ARG A 140 19.14 -0.19 16.55
N TRP A 141 18.03 -0.92 16.49
CA TRP A 141 17.77 -2.01 17.43
C TRP A 141 18.57 -3.27 17.09
N LEU A 142 18.71 -3.60 15.80
CA LEU A 142 19.52 -4.75 15.35
C LEU A 142 21.03 -4.61 15.59
N GLN A 143 21.51 -3.38 15.85
CA GLN A 143 22.93 -3.09 16.07
C GLN A 143 23.31 -3.01 17.56
N ARG A 144 22.41 -3.37 18.47
CA ARG A 144 22.64 -3.32 19.92
C ARG A 144 22.61 -4.73 20.52
#